data_AF-A0A7L8V3Y9-F1
#
_entry.id   AF-A0A7L8V3Y9-F1
#
_cell.length_a   1.000
_cell.length_b   1.000
_cell.length_c   1.000
_cell.angle_alpha   90.00
_cell.angle_beta   90.00
_cell.angle_gamma   90.00
#
_symmetry.space_group_name_H-M   'P 1'
#
loop_
_entity.id
_entity.type
_entity.pdbx_description
1 polymer ?
#
loop_
_entity_poly.entity_id
_entity_poly.type
_entity_poly.pdbx_seq_one_letter_code
_entity_poly.pdbx_strand_id
1 'polypeptide(L)'
;MMKIDGISNSFGLGNIAGVTQAQPKSGESFASMLKQSLNEVNHTQVEGYEAMSGIATGRVKNLQEAVQKIEEAELSLKLALEVKNKAINAYREVMKMQI
;
A
#
# COMPACT_ATOMS: atom_id res chain seq x y z
N MET A 1 22.41 -32.68 59.40
CA MET A 1 22.13 -33.05 57.99
C MET A 1 20.62 -33.02 57.79
N MET A 2 20.07 -31.93 57.23
CA MET A 2 18.75 -31.85 56.58
C MET A 2 18.65 -30.45 55.96
N LYS A 3 18.54 -30.37 54.61
CA LYS A 3 18.28 -29.11 53.91
C LYS A 3 16.77 -28.90 53.92
N ILE A 4 16.30 -27.79 54.47
CA ILE A 4 14.90 -27.37 54.37
C ILE A 4 14.80 -26.56 53.07
N ASP A 5 14.07 -27.14 52.12
CA ASP A 5 13.71 -26.53 50.85
C ASP A 5 12.59 -25.51 51.12
N GLY A 6 13.00 -24.25 51.31
CA GLY A 6 12.10 -23.11 51.46
C GLY A 6 11.78 -22.56 50.08
N ILE A 7 10.60 -22.93 49.59
CA ILE A 7 9.88 -22.38 48.42
C ILE A 7 10.28 -20.92 48.17
N SER A 8 11.11 -20.71 47.16
CA SER A 8 11.34 -19.37 46.63
C SER A 8 11.66 -19.44 45.14
N ASN A 9 10.76 -18.80 44.38
CA ASN A 9 10.94 -18.33 43.01
C ASN A 9 10.50 -19.25 41.85
N SER A 10 9.26 -19.77 41.92
CA SER A 10 8.52 -20.27 40.74
C SER A 10 7.70 -19.19 40.01
N PHE A 11 7.95 -17.91 40.26
CA PHE A 11 7.39 -16.83 39.45
C PHE A 11 8.55 -16.09 38.81
N GLY A 12 8.75 -16.37 37.51
CA GLY A 12 9.79 -15.80 36.68
C GLY A 12 9.63 -14.29 36.50
N LEU A 13 9.99 -13.54 37.55
CA LEU A 13 10.23 -12.09 37.52
C LEU A 13 11.66 -11.76 37.02
N GLY A 14 12.25 -12.64 36.22
CA GLY A 14 13.56 -12.44 35.59
C GLY A 14 13.50 -11.83 34.19
N ASN A 15 12.32 -11.49 33.66
CA ASN A 15 12.17 -11.07 32.27
C ASN A 15 11.24 -9.85 32.05
N ILE A 16 11.18 -8.91 33.02
CA ILE A 16 10.50 -7.62 32.84
C ILE A 16 11.44 -6.46 32.45
N ALA A 17 12.69 -6.75 32.06
CA ALA A 17 13.56 -5.79 31.37
C ALA A 17 13.30 -5.76 29.84
N GLY A 18 12.06 -6.05 29.45
CA GLY A 18 11.59 -6.14 28.08
C GLY A 18 10.17 -5.62 27.97
N VAL A 19 9.89 -4.45 28.57
CA VAL A 19 8.89 -3.56 27.96
C VAL A 19 9.49 -3.17 26.61
N THR A 20 9.35 -4.06 25.63
CA THR A 20 9.45 -3.71 24.23
C THR A 20 8.40 -2.64 24.05
N GLN A 21 8.84 -1.38 24.13
CA GLN A 21 8.14 -0.28 23.50
C GLN A 21 7.72 -0.82 22.15
N ALA A 22 6.41 -1.02 21.96
CA ALA A 22 5.86 -1.13 20.63
C ALA A 22 6.33 0.16 19.96
N GLN A 23 7.43 0.06 19.20
CA GLN A 23 7.81 1.11 18.30
C GLN A 23 6.53 1.46 17.56
N PRO A 24 6.12 2.72 17.49
CA PRO A 24 5.12 3.08 16.51
C PRO A 24 5.72 2.57 15.21
N LYS A 25 5.14 1.50 14.63
CA LYS A 25 5.30 1.25 13.21
C LYS A 25 4.91 2.59 12.65
N SER A 26 5.90 3.35 12.19
CA SER A 26 5.69 4.55 11.41
C SER A 26 4.82 4.06 10.28
N GLY A 27 3.50 4.25 10.45
CA GLY A 27 2.52 3.86 9.46
C GLY A 27 3.02 4.45 8.16
N GLU A 28 3.01 3.66 7.09
CA GLU A 28 3.50 4.11 5.80
C GLU A 28 3.01 5.53 5.55
N SER A 29 3.96 6.44 5.33
CA SER A 29 3.61 7.82 5.08
C SER A 29 2.60 7.85 3.93
N PHE A 30 1.61 8.73 4.00
CA PHE A 30 0.71 8.97 2.87
C PHE A 30 1.48 9.15 1.55
N ALA A 31 2.67 9.76 1.61
CA ALA A 31 3.54 9.90 0.45
C ALA A 31 4.05 8.54 -0.10
N SER A 32 4.36 7.59 0.78
CA SER A 32 4.76 6.22 0.40
C SER A 32 3.59 5.47 -0.23
N MET A 33 2.41 5.53 0.39
CA MET A 33 1.19 4.91 -0.16
C MET A 33 0.83 5.49 -1.52
N LEU A 34 0.83 6.82 -1.65
CA LEU A 34 0.55 7.51 -2.91
C LEU A 34 1.57 7.12 -3.99
N LYS A 35 2.86 7.05 -3.64
CA LYS A 35 3.91 6.61 -4.57
C LYS A 35 3.68 5.17 -5.03
N GLN A 36 3.27 4.29 -4.13
CA GLN A 36 2.95 2.92 -4.47
C GLN A 36 1.72 2.81 -5.39
N SER A 37 0.63 3.51 -5.07
CA SER A 37 -0.55 3.55 -5.93
C SER A 37 -0.25 4.11 -7.32
N LEU A 38 0.65 5.09 -7.44
CA LEU A 38 1.10 5.58 -8.75
C LEU A 38 1.90 4.53 -9.53
N ASN A 39 2.74 3.75 -8.86
CA ASN A 39 3.43 2.62 -9.48
C ASN A 39 2.46 1.54 -9.94
N GLU A 40 1.42 1.24 -9.14
CA GLU A 40 0.36 0.29 -9.49
C GLU A 40 -0.40 0.76 -10.73
N VAL A 41 -0.83 2.02 -10.79
CA VAL A 41 -1.49 2.60 -11.99
C VAL A 41 -0.60 2.46 -13.23
N ASN A 42 0.71 2.69 -13.11
CA ASN A 42 1.65 2.51 -14.21
C ASN A 42 1.75 1.04 -14.63
N HIS A 43 1.79 0.12 -13.67
CA HIS A 43 1.82 -1.30 -13.95
C HIS A 43 0.56 -1.76 -14.71
N THR A 44 -0.64 -1.40 -14.22
CA THR A 44 -1.90 -1.72 -14.89
C THR A 44 -1.95 -1.15 -16.31
N GLN A 45 -1.42 0.06 -16.54
CA GLN A 45 -1.31 0.64 -17.88
C GLN A 45 -0.44 -0.20 -18.82
N VAL A 46 0.74 -0.63 -18.37
CA VAL A 46 1.64 -1.47 -19.18
C VAL A 46 0.95 -2.78 -19.56
N GLU A 47 0.28 -3.43 -18.60
CA GLU A 47 -0.45 -4.66 -18.87
C GLU A 47 -1.60 -4.45 -19.88
N GLY A 48 -2.32 -3.33 -19.76
CA GLY A 48 -3.34 -2.93 -20.73
C GLY A 48 -2.77 -2.75 -22.14
N TYR A 49 -1.59 -2.12 -22.27
CA TYR A 49 -0.93 -1.97 -23.58
C TYR A 49 -0.47 -3.30 -24.18
N GLU A 50 0.07 -4.20 -23.37
CA GLU A 50 0.44 -5.54 -23.83
C GLU A 50 -0.80 -6.33 -24.29
N ALA A 51 -1.90 -6.23 -23.56
CA ALA A 51 -3.18 -6.81 -23.93
C ALA A 51 -3.70 -6.25 -25.26
N MET A 52 -3.68 -4.91 -25.44
CA MET A 52 -4.05 -4.26 -26.71
C MET A 52 -3.18 -4.76 -27.87
N SER A 53 -1.87 -4.84 -27.67
CA SER A 53 -0.94 -5.35 -28.68
C SER A 53 -1.21 -6.82 -29.00
N GLY A 54 -1.54 -7.63 -28.00
CA GLY A 54 -1.92 -9.03 -28.18
C GLY A 54 -3.18 -9.19 -29.03
N ILE A 55 -4.19 -8.34 -28.79
CA ILE A 55 -5.44 -8.31 -29.59
C ILE A 55 -5.13 -7.87 -31.02
N ALA A 56 -4.44 -6.75 -31.22
CA ALA A 56 -4.14 -6.20 -32.54
C ALA A 56 -3.30 -7.13 -33.42
N THR A 57 -2.44 -7.95 -32.80
CA THR A 57 -1.60 -8.93 -33.50
C THR A 57 -2.26 -10.30 -33.68
N GLY A 58 -3.49 -10.49 -33.18
CA GLY A 58 -4.21 -11.75 -33.25
C GLY A 58 -3.61 -12.88 -32.40
N ARG A 59 -2.68 -12.57 -31.48
CA ARG A 59 -2.01 -13.55 -30.61
C ARG A 59 -2.71 -13.73 -29.26
N VAL A 60 -3.83 -13.04 -29.04
CA VAL A 60 -4.58 -13.12 -27.79
C VAL A 60 -5.29 -14.48 -27.70
N LYS A 61 -4.98 -15.25 -26.65
CA LYS A 61 -5.65 -16.53 -26.38
C LYS A 61 -7.00 -16.33 -25.69
N ASN A 62 -7.10 -15.29 -24.86
CA ASN A 62 -8.27 -14.97 -24.06
C ASN A 62 -8.63 -13.49 -24.25
N LEU A 63 -9.59 -13.23 -25.15
CA LEU A 63 -9.99 -11.87 -25.49
C LEU A 63 -10.66 -11.17 -24.30
N GLN A 64 -11.45 -11.89 -23.52
CA GLN A 64 -12.20 -11.37 -22.38
C GLN A 64 -11.26 -10.83 -21.30
N GLU A 65 -10.22 -11.61 -20.97
CA GLU A 65 -9.20 -11.18 -20.01
C GLU A 65 -8.38 -9.99 -20.52
N ALA A 66 -8.06 -9.97 -21.81
CA ALA A 66 -7.35 -8.85 -22.42
C ALA A 66 -8.18 -7.55 -22.38
N VAL A 67 -9.48 -7.63 -22.68
CA VAL A 67 -10.40 -6.50 -22.56
C VAL A 67 -10.54 -6.06 -21.09
N GLN A 68 -10.66 -7.01 -20.15
CA GLN A 68 -10.72 -6.71 -18.73
C GLN A 68 -9.49 -5.91 -18.26
N LYS A 69 -8.28 -6.33 -18.65
CA LYS A 69 -7.05 -5.60 -18.30
C LYS A 69 -7.01 -4.19 -18.87
N ILE A 70 -7.52 -4.01 -20.09
CA ILE A 70 -7.62 -2.69 -20.73
C ILE A 70 -8.59 -1.79 -19.97
N GLU A 71 -9.77 -2.30 -19.61
CA GLU A 71 -10.76 -1.55 -18.84
C GLU A 71 -10.26 -1.19 -17.45
N GLU A 72 -9.57 -2.11 -16.78
CA GLU A 72 -8.96 -1.87 -15.47
C GLU A 72 -7.90 -0.77 -15.55
N ALA A 73 -7.03 -0.81 -16.58
CA ALA A 73 -6.03 0.22 -16.83
C ALA A 73 -6.66 1.61 -17.04
N GLU A 74 -7.72 1.67 -17.86
CA GLU A 74 -8.41 2.93 -18.15
C GLU A 74 -9.10 3.51 -16.91
N LEU A 75 -9.81 2.66 -16.15
CA LEU A 75 -10.51 3.09 -14.94
C LEU A 75 -9.52 3.54 -13.85
N SER A 76 -8.44 2.78 -13.65
CA SER A 76 -7.37 3.09 -12.70
C SER A 76 -6.72 4.44 -13.02
N LEU A 77 -6.44 4.70 -14.30
CA LEU A 77 -5.91 5.99 -14.75
C LEU A 77 -6.89 7.15 -14.51
N LYS A 78 -8.17 6.97 -14.85
CA LYS A 78 -9.21 7.98 -14.59
C LYS A 78 -9.28 8.34 -13.11
N LEU A 79 -9.32 7.34 -12.25
CA LEU A 79 -9.30 7.53 -10.80
C LEU A 79 -8.06 8.30 -10.35
N ALA A 80 -6.87 7.91 -10.83
CA ALA A 80 -5.62 8.58 -10.49
C ALA A 80 -5.62 10.07 -10.90
N LEU A 81 -6.19 10.39 -12.06
CA LEU A 81 -6.34 11.77 -12.54
C LEU A 81 -7.30 12.59 -11.67
N GLU A 82 -8.43 12.00 -11.25
CA GLU A 82 -9.36 12.65 -10.34
C GLU A 82 -8.73 12.95 -8.99
N VAL A 83 -8.02 11.98 -8.41
CA VAL A 83 -7.29 12.14 -7.15
C VAL A 83 -6.22 13.23 -7.28
N LYS A 84 -5.42 13.21 -8.37
CA LYS A 84 -4.44 14.26 -8.68
C LYS A 84 -5.11 15.64 -8.71
N ASN A 85 -6.21 15.77 -9.45
CA ASN A 85 -6.92 17.05 -9.58
C ASN A 85 -7.46 17.52 -8.22
N LYS A 86 -8.02 16.63 -7.42
CA LYS A 86 -8.52 16.94 -6.08
C LYS A 86 -7.40 17.36 -5.14
N ALA A 87 -6.25 16.69 -5.17
CA ALA A 87 -5.08 17.04 -4.36
C ALA A 87 -4.52 18.43 -4.72
N ILE A 88 -4.39 18.74 -6.02
CA ILE A 88 -3.97 20.07 -6.49
C ILE A 88 -4.96 21.15 -6.05
N ASN A 89 -6.27 20.88 -6.16
CA ASN A 89 -7.29 21.83 -5.74
C ASN A 89 -7.28 22.06 -4.23
N ALA A 90 -7.13 21.01 -3.42
CA ALA A 90 -6.99 21.13 -1.97
C ALA A 90 -5.76 21.97 -1.59
N TYR A 91 -4.62 21.74 -2.25
CA TYR A 91 -3.43 22.57 -2.06
C TYR A 91 -3.69 24.04 -2.38
N ARG A 92 -4.31 24.33 -3.54
CA ARG A 92 -4.67 25.71 -3.92
C ARG A 92 -5.63 26.37 -2.93
N GLU A 93 -6.59 25.63 -2.39
CA GLU A 93 -7.55 26.16 -1.43
C GLU A 93 -6.89 26.55 -0.11
N VAL A 94 -6.00 25.70 0.41
CA VAL A 94 -5.21 26.01 1.62
C VAL A 94 -4.37 27.27 1.43
N MET A 95 -3.77 27.46 0.25
CA MET A 95 -3.00 28.68 -0.04
C MET A 95 -3.87 29.94 -0.08
N LYS A 96 -5.12 29.84 -0.54
CA LYS A 96 -6.06 30.96 -0.57
C LYS A 96 -6.55 31.39 0.82
N MET A 97 -6.47 30.52 1.83
CA MET A 97 -6.82 30.87 3.20
C MET A 97 -5.75 31.71 3.92
N GLN A 98 -4.52 31.82 3.38
CA GLN A 98 -3.41 32.55 4.02
C GLN A 98 -3.24 34.01 3.57
N ILE A 99 -4.29 34.62 3.00
CA ILE A 99 -4.39 36.07 2.78
C ILE A 99 -5.46 36.70 3.66
#